data_AF-A0A9D6XWH1-F1
#
_entry.id   AF-A0A9D6XWH1-F1
#
_cell.length_a   1.000
_cell.length_b   1.000
_cell.length_c   1.000
_cell.angle_alpha   90.00
_cell.angle_beta   90.00
_cell.angle_gamma   90.00
#
_symmetry.space_group_name_H-M   'P 1'
#
loop_
_entity.id
_entity.type
_entity.pdbx_description
1 polymer ?
#
loop_
_entity_poly.entity_id
_entity_poly.type
_entity_poly.pdbx_seq_one_letter_code
_entity_poly.pdbx_strand_id
1 'polypeptide(L)' 'MAKAKKTTRRKTAKPWTAQDLKTLRQMARQKMLARVAARKLKRTLAAVYMKASSEGISFGK' A
#
# COMPACT_ATOMS: atom_id res chain seq x y z
N MET A 1 -31.41 -13.53 15.94
CA MET A 1 -30.00 -13.57 16.37
C MET A 1 -29.10 -13.66 15.15
N ALA A 2 -27.91 -13.03 15.23
CA ALA A 2 -26.78 -13.08 14.29
C ALA A 2 -26.98 -12.58 12.84
N LYS A 3 -26.67 -11.30 12.60
CA LYS A 3 -26.24 -10.81 11.28
C LYS A 3 -25.00 -11.60 10.88
N ALA A 4 -25.10 -12.45 9.86
CA ALA A 4 -23.97 -13.15 9.29
C ALA A 4 -22.86 -12.14 8.95
N LYS A 5 -21.74 -12.18 9.68
CA LYS A 5 -20.52 -11.46 9.30
C LYS A 5 -20.14 -12.01 7.93
N LYS A 6 -20.38 -11.24 6.87
CA LYS A 6 -19.78 -11.50 5.56
C LYS A 6 -18.29 -11.44 5.78
N THR A 7 -17.67 -12.60 5.99
CA THR A 7 -16.23 -12.76 5.93
C THR A 7 -15.88 -12.60 4.47
N THR A 8 -15.85 -11.35 4.00
CA THR A 8 -15.18 -10.99 2.76
C THR A 8 -13.81 -11.62 2.90
N ARG A 9 -13.51 -12.66 2.11
CA ARG A 9 -12.15 -13.16 1.92
C ARG A 9 -11.38 -11.92 1.47
N ARG A 10 -10.80 -11.19 2.43
CA ARG A 10 -9.93 -10.05 2.16
C ARG A 10 -8.85 -10.71 1.33
N LYS A 11 -8.82 -10.45 0.01
CA LYS A 11 -7.75 -10.92 -0.88
C LYS A 11 -6.47 -10.64 -0.11
N THR A 12 -5.84 -11.69 0.43
CA THR A 12 -4.80 -11.57 1.44
C THR A 12 -3.79 -10.59 0.87
N ALA A 13 -3.72 -9.40 1.48
CA ALA A 13 -2.93 -8.32 0.93
C ALA A 13 -1.53 -8.90 0.73
N LYS A 14 -1.07 -8.95 -0.52
CA LYS A 14 0.17 -9.65 -0.87
C LYS A 14 1.24 -9.16 0.11
N PRO A 15 2.00 -10.05 0.78
CA PRO A 15 2.93 -9.61 1.81
C PRO A 15 3.85 -8.54 1.24
N TRP A 16 4.08 -7.47 1.99
CA TRP A 16 5.02 -6.43 1.59
C TRP A 16 6.42 -6.98 1.80
N THR A 17 7.17 -7.14 0.72
CA THR A 17 8.57 -7.55 0.82
C THR A 17 9.42 -6.38 1.31
N ALA A 18 10.56 -6.67 1.94
CA ALA A 18 11.52 -5.63 2.31
C ALA A 18 11.97 -4.79 1.09
N GLN A 19 12.02 -5.42 -0.09
CA GLN A 19 12.33 -4.77 -1.36
C GLN A 19 11.22 -3.82 -1.83
N ASP A 20 9.94 -4.22 -1.72
CA ASP A 20 8.81 -3.30 -1.93
C ASP A 20 8.93 -2.06 -1.02
N LEU A 21 9.23 -2.26 0.26
CA LEU A 21 9.34 -1.17 1.24
C LEU A 21 10.51 -0.23 0.96
N LYS A 22 11.69 -0.77 0.62
CA LYS A 22 12.84 0.05 0.17
C LYS A 22 12.46 0.89 -1.05
N THR A 23 11.82 0.28 -2.04
CA THR A 23 11.42 0.97 -3.26
C THR A 23 10.37 2.05 -2.97
N LEU A 24 9.43 1.76 -2.07
CA LEU A 24 8.39 2.69 -1.63
C LEU A 24 8.97 3.90 -0.89
N ARG A 25 9.92 3.67 0.03
CA ARG A 25 10.67 4.73 0.73
C ARG A 25 11.49 5.60 -0.22
N GLN A 26 12.17 4.98 -1.18
CA GLN A 26 12.97 5.70 -2.17
C GLN A 26 12.10 6.56 -3.08
N MET A 27 10.96 6.03 -3.55
CA MET A 27 10.01 6.80 -4.35
C MET A 27 9.41 7.98 -3.58
N ALA A 28 9.09 7.79 -2.30
CA ALA A 28 8.60 8.88 -1.47
C ALA A 28 9.65 9.98 -1.25
N ARG A 29 10.92 9.60 -1.04
CA ARG A 29 12.06 10.55 -0.97
C ARG A 29 12.23 11.34 -2.26
N GLN A 30 12.01 10.71 -3.41
CA GLN A 30 12.04 11.36 -4.72
C GLN A 30 10.79 12.22 -5.00
N LYS A 31 9.91 12.43 -4.02
CA LYS A 31 8.61 13.12 -4.17
C LYS A 31 7.76 12.54 -5.30
N MET A 32 7.89 11.25 -5.60
CA MET A 32 7.05 10.62 -6.60
C MET A 32 5.62 10.46 -6.10
N LEU A 33 4.67 10.54 -7.03
CA LEU A 33 3.26 10.30 -6.74
C LEU A 33 3.03 8.84 -6.31
N ALA A 34 2.18 8.63 -5.30
CA ALA A 34 1.74 7.29 -4.89
C ALA A 34 1.14 6.47 -6.05
N ARG A 35 0.58 7.15 -7.07
CA ARG A 35 0.06 6.54 -8.31
C ARG A 35 1.12 5.83 -9.13
N VAL A 36 2.35 6.36 -9.14
CA VAL A 36 3.47 5.76 -9.87
C VAL A 36 3.98 4.53 -9.12
N ALA A 37 4.12 4.65 -7.78
CA ALA A 37 4.49 3.52 -6.93
C ALA A 37 3.47 2.37 -7.03
N ALA A 38 2.18 2.69 -6.99
CA ALA A 38 1.09 1.71 -7.15
C ALA A 38 1.19 0.96 -8.49
N ARG A 39 1.41 1.69 -9.61
CA ARG A 39 1.60 1.08 -10.93
C ARG A 39 2.83 0.18 -10.98
N LYS A 40 3.97 0.64 -10.44
CA LYS A 40 5.23 -0.11 -10.45
C LYS A 40 5.16 -1.39 -9.60
N LEU A 41 4.50 -1.31 -8.44
CA LEU A 41 4.33 -2.44 -7.53
C LEU A 41 3.11 -3.31 -7.88
N LYS A 42 2.39 -3.00 -8.98
CA LYS A 42 1.12 -3.61 -9.38
C LYS A 42 0.13 -3.74 -8.21
N ARG A 43 0.09 -2.71 -7.36
CA ARG A 43 -0.79 -2.63 -6.18
C ARG A 43 -1.81 -1.52 -6.35
N THR A 44 -2.86 -1.56 -5.54
CA THR A 44 -3.84 -0.48 -5.51
C THR A 44 -3.26 0.74 -4.80
N LEU A 45 -3.74 1.92 -5.20
CA LEU A 45 -3.37 3.18 -4.55
C LEU A 45 -3.63 3.14 -3.05
N ALA A 46 -4.80 2.62 -2.66
CA ALA A 46 -5.21 2.49 -1.28
C ALA A 46 -4.24 1.61 -0.47
N ALA A 47 -3.76 0.49 -1.04
CA ALA A 47 -2.79 -0.36 -0.37
C ALA A 47 -1.44 0.36 -0.16
N VAL A 48 -1.00 1.14 -1.14
CA VAL A 48 0.22 1.95 -1.05
C VAL A 48 0.05 3.03 0.01
N TYR A 49 -1.06 3.77 0.05
CA TYR A 49 -1.33 4.77 1.08
C TYR A 49 -1.41 4.17 2.48
N MET A 50 -2.12 3.05 2.64
CA MET A 50 -2.22 2.36 3.93
C MET A 50 -0.84 1.90 4.41
N LYS A 51 -0.01 1.35 3.50
CA LYS A 51 1.33 0.91 3.88
C LYS A 51 2.26 2.08 4.16
N ALA A 52 2.18 3.14 3.37
CA ALA A 52 2.96 4.34 3.55
C ALA A 52 2.63 5.02 4.88
N SER A 53 1.34 5.17 5.21
CA SER A 53 0.89 5.65 6.51
C SER A 53 1.40 4.77 7.66
N SER A 54 1.32 3.45 7.52
CA SER A 54 1.88 2.51 8.51
C SER A 54 3.40 2.57 8.66
N GLU A 55 4.13 2.99 7.62
CA GLU A 55 5.59 3.14 7.62
C GLU A 55 6.04 4.58 7.94
N GLY A 56 5.11 5.52 8.17
CA GLY A 56 5.42 6.95 8.38
C GLY A 56 5.91 7.67 7.12
N ILE A 57 5.57 7.15 5.94
CA ILE A 57 6.00 7.66 4.64
C ILE A 57 4.88 8.53 4.06
N SER A 58 5.18 9.80 3.84
CA SER A 58 4.27 10.75 3.18
C SER A 58 4.60 10.84 1.70
N PHE A 59 3.62 10.57 0.84
CA PHE A 59 3.72 10.91 -0.57
C PHE A 59 3.34 12.37 -0.78
N GLY A 60 4.07 13.06 -1.66
CA GLY A 60 3.68 14.40 -2.12
C GLY A 60 2.33 14.34 -2.80
N LYS A 61 1.47 15.33 -2.49
CA LYS A 61 0.10 15.46 -3.00
C LYS A 61 0.09 15.63 -4.52
#